data_AF-A0A3A9A887-F1
#
_entry.id   AF-A0A3A9A887-F1
#
_cell.length_a   1.000
_cell.length_b   1.000
_cell.length_c   1.000
_cell.angle_alpha   90.00
_cell.angle_beta   90.00
_cell.angle_gamma   90.00
#
_symmetry.space_group_name_H-M   'P 1'
#
loop_
_entity.id
_entity.type
_entity.pdbx_description
1 polymer ?
#
loop_
_entity_poly.entity_id
_entity_poly.type
_entity_poly.pdbx_seq_one_letter_code
_entity_poly.pdbx_strand_id
1 'polypeptide(L)'
;MSLFDDDLMSMVFDGNIEATELLLKIILRKDDIQVISVVGQRELQSPIVGGRDIRLDILAKDSTGKHYNVEVQKKPKGAHIRRARFNSSMMDSRMLKAGQDFSELQDSYMVFITQTDIFGHGIPIYTINRHFEEIDEAFDDGSHIVYVNGNYNGDDTVGRLIHDFGCKEAKDMYYPELAKGVKHFKEEGGRERMCEAVEKYADRKMLDKQIELIKNLMDSMKWSAEQAMTAMKVSDADRAMLLEKL
;
A
#
# COMPACT_ATOMS: atom_id res chain seq x y z
N MET A 1 15.18 6.65 -5.04
CA MET A 1 13.85 6.22 -4.59
C MET A 1 12.87 6.38 -5.75
N SER A 2 11.90 5.47 -5.93
CA SER A 2 10.87 5.52 -6.99
C SER A 2 9.48 5.38 -6.36
N LEU A 3 8.39 5.35 -7.13
CA LEU A 3 7.03 5.17 -6.57
C LEU A 3 6.76 3.76 -6.03
N PHE A 4 7.70 2.82 -6.15
CA PHE A 4 7.68 1.57 -5.39
C PHE A 4 8.05 1.76 -3.91
N ASP A 5 8.45 2.97 -3.52
CA ASP A 5 8.67 3.38 -2.14
C ASP A 5 7.38 3.96 -1.56
N ASP A 6 6.90 3.39 -0.46
CA ASP A 6 5.66 3.78 0.22
C ASP A 6 5.69 5.23 0.68
N ASP A 7 6.83 5.72 1.17
CA ASP A 7 6.95 7.11 1.60
C ASP A 7 6.83 8.08 0.40
N LEU A 8 7.56 7.85 -0.69
CA LEU A 8 7.42 8.69 -1.89
C LEU A 8 6.02 8.61 -2.48
N MET A 9 5.49 7.40 -2.60
CA MET A 9 4.19 7.12 -3.18
C MET A 9 3.11 7.89 -2.41
N SER A 10 3.04 7.72 -1.08
CA SER A 10 2.08 8.45 -0.28
C SER A 10 2.23 9.96 -0.41
N MET A 11 3.45 10.51 -0.45
CA MET A 11 3.65 11.94 -0.63
C MET A 11 3.17 12.46 -1.99
N VAL A 12 3.48 11.73 -3.06
CA VAL A 12 3.10 12.10 -4.44
C VAL A 12 1.59 12.07 -4.64
N PHE A 13 0.90 11.14 -3.99
CA PHE A 13 -0.53 10.94 -4.15
C PHE A 13 -1.40 11.64 -3.09
N ASP A 14 -0.86 12.03 -1.92
CA ASP A 14 -1.63 12.72 -0.88
C ASP A 14 -2.26 14.03 -1.40
N GLY A 15 -3.59 14.10 -1.42
CA GLY A 15 -4.34 15.21 -2.02
C GLY A 15 -4.27 15.32 -3.55
N ASN A 16 -3.55 14.44 -4.24
CA ASN A 16 -3.35 14.50 -5.69
C ASN A 16 -4.43 13.69 -6.44
N ILE A 17 -5.54 14.37 -6.73
CA ILE A 17 -6.70 13.79 -7.42
C ILE A 17 -6.34 13.34 -8.83
N GLU A 18 -5.66 14.18 -9.63
CA GLU A 18 -5.34 13.90 -11.04
C GLU A 18 -4.48 12.63 -11.19
N ALA A 19 -3.40 12.51 -10.40
CA ALA A 19 -2.54 11.34 -10.43
C ALA A 19 -3.29 10.07 -9.99
N THR A 20 -4.12 10.17 -8.94
CA THR A 20 -4.87 9.02 -8.42
C THR A 20 -5.96 8.57 -9.39
N GLU A 21 -6.64 9.51 -10.04
CA GLU A 21 -7.63 9.20 -11.07
C GLU A 21 -6.99 8.49 -12.26
N LEU A 22 -5.89 9.02 -12.79
CA LEU A 22 -5.13 8.37 -13.85
C LEU A 22 -4.75 6.94 -13.46
N LEU A 23 -4.19 6.76 -12.26
CA LEU A 23 -3.78 5.46 -11.73
C LEU A 23 -4.94 4.45 -11.71
N LEU A 24 -6.08 4.84 -11.14
CA LEU A 24 -7.24 3.97 -11.00
C LEU A 24 -7.87 3.65 -12.36
N LYS A 25 -7.97 4.63 -13.28
CA LYS A 25 -8.48 4.40 -14.63
C LYS A 25 -7.66 3.34 -15.38
N ILE A 26 -6.33 3.43 -15.30
CA ILE A 26 -5.42 2.48 -15.95
C ILE A 26 -5.52 1.09 -15.30
N ILE A 27 -5.44 1.01 -13.97
CA ILE A 27 -5.42 -0.28 -13.25
C ILE A 27 -6.75 -1.01 -13.38
N LEU A 28 -7.86 -0.29 -13.27
CA LEU A 28 -9.20 -0.90 -13.31
C LEU A 28 -9.78 -0.99 -14.72
N ARG A 29 -9.11 -0.38 -15.71
CA ARG A 29 -9.56 -0.30 -17.11
C ARG A 29 -10.97 0.30 -17.23
N LYS A 30 -11.18 1.40 -16.52
CA LYS A 30 -12.45 2.12 -16.42
C LYS A 30 -12.20 3.61 -16.62
N ASP A 31 -12.63 4.17 -17.75
CA ASP A 31 -12.37 5.58 -18.09
C ASP A 31 -13.32 6.58 -17.41
N ASP A 32 -14.37 6.08 -16.75
CA ASP A 32 -15.44 6.85 -16.12
C ASP A 32 -15.20 7.17 -14.62
N ILE A 33 -14.10 6.67 -14.04
CA ILE A 33 -13.73 6.97 -12.64
C ILE A 33 -13.47 8.47 -12.51
N GLN A 34 -14.12 9.11 -11.53
CA GLN A 34 -13.88 10.51 -11.20
C GLN A 34 -13.52 10.63 -9.73
N VAL A 35 -12.24 10.84 -9.42
CA VAL A 35 -11.77 10.87 -8.03
C VAL A 35 -12.14 12.21 -7.41
N ILE A 36 -12.73 12.18 -6.21
CA ILE A 36 -13.15 13.39 -5.49
C ILE A 36 -12.36 13.62 -4.20
N SER A 37 -11.70 12.60 -3.67
CA SER A 37 -10.85 12.74 -2.50
C SER A 37 -9.73 11.70 -2.49
N VAL A 38 -8.55 12.11 -2.05
CA VAL A 38 -7.38 11.25 -1.86
C VAL A 38 -6.70 11.63 -0.57
N VAL A 39 -6.40 10.65 0.27
CA VAL A 39 -5.68 10.82 1.53
C VAL A 39 -4.54 9.81 1.59
N GLY A 40 -3.31 10.31 1.67
CA GLY A 40 -2.12 9.47 1.88
C GLY A 40 -1.97 9.08 3.35
N GLN A 41 -1.40 7.90 3.61
CA GLN A 41 -1.00 7.45 4.95
C GLN A 41 -2.14 7.50 5.99
N ARG A 42 -3.34 7.07 5.61
CA ARG A 42 -4.52 7.10 6.49
C ARG A 42 -4.47 5.97 7.51
N GLU A 43 -4.38 6.31 8.79
CA GLU A 43 -4.50 5.35 9.89
C GLU A 43 -5.97 5.03 10.20
N LEU A 44 -6.27 3.74 10.33
CA LEU A 44 -7.56 3.21 10.73
C LEU A 44 -7.37 2.33 11.97
N GLN A 45 -7.86 2.82 13.11
CA GLN A 45 -7.80 2.10 14.37
C GLN A 45 -8.75 0.91 14.42
N SER A 46 -8.33 -0.19 15.02
CA SER A 46 -9.21 -1.33 15.26
C SER A 46 -10.39 -0.91 16.16
N PRO A 47 -11.64 -1.27 15.81
CA PRO A 47 -12.77 -1.09 16.71
C PRO A 47 -12.72 -2.06 17.91
N ILE A 48 -11.88 -3.09 17.84
CA ILE A 48 -11.64 -4.04 18.94
C ILE A 48 -10.45 -3.56 19.77
N VAL A 49 -10.64 -3.48 21.09
CA VAL A 49 -9.57 -3.15 22.06
C VAL A 49 -8.45 -4.18 21.94
N GLY A 50 -7.22 -3.71 21.72
CA GLY A 50 -6.04 -4.56 21.47
C GLY A 50 -6.02 -5.22 20.08
N GLY A 51 -6.97 -4.89 19.22
CA GLY A 51 -6.97 -5.34 17.84
C GLY A 51 -5.94 -4.59 16.98
N ARG A 52 -5.76 -5.08 15.75
CA ARG A 52 -4.71 -4.60 14.86
C ARG A 52 -5.16 -3.37 14.06
N ASP A 53 -4.46 -2.27 14.26
CA ASP A 53 -4.60 -1.06 13.44
C ASP A 53 -3.98 -1.27 12.05
N ILE A 54 -4.45 -0.48 11.08
CA ILE A 54 -3.85 -0.43 9.74
C ILE A 54 -3.54 1.00 9.34
N ARG A 55 -2.52 1.15 8.50
CA ARG A 55 -2.19 2.40 7.81
C ARG A 55 -2.27 2.13 6.32
N LEU A 56 -3.12 2.87 5.65
CA LEU A 56 -3.35 2.77 4.20
C LEU A 56 -2.43 3.74 3.48
N ASP A 57 -1.69 3.27 2.48
CA ASP A 57 -0.75 4.14 1.73
C ASP A 57 -1.51 5.25 0.99
N ILE A 58 -2.61 4.89 0.30
CA ILE A 58 -3.57 5.81 -0.32
C ILE A 58 -4.99 5.29 -0.06
N LEU A 59 -5.84 6.15 0.50
CA LEU A 59 -7.29 5.98 0.51
C LEU A 59 -7.92 7.01 -0.42
N ALA A 60 -8.62 6.55 -1.45
CA ALA A 60 -9.33 7.40 -2.39
C ALA A 60 -10.83 7.08 -2.45
N LYS A 61 -11.61 8.06 -2.89
CA LYS A 61 -13.05 7.94 -3.12
C LYS A 61 -13.42 8.61 -4.44
N ASP A 62 -14.31 7.99 -5.21
CA ASP A 62 -14.86 8.56 -6.43
C ASP A 62 -16.23 9.22 -6.26
N SER A 63 -16.70 9.88 -7.32
CA SER A 63 -17.97 10.60 -7.38
C SER A 63 -19.20 9.68 -7.25
N THR A 64 -19.04 8.37 -7.49
CA THR A 64 -20.10 7.37 -7.36
C THR A 64 -20.19 6.75 -5.97
N GLY A 65 -19.24 7.03 -5.09
CA GLY A 65 -19.23 6.56 -3.72
C GLY A 65 -18.23 5.43 -3.44
N LYS A 66 -17.57 4.89 -4.47
CA LYS A 66 -16.66 3.74 -4.34
C LYS A 66 -15.36 4.14 -3.66
N HIS A 67 -14.82 3.23 -2.87
CA HIS A 67 -13.60 3.46 -2.10
C HIS A 67 -12.46 2.60 -2.63
N TYR A 68 -11.26 3.18 -2.65
CA TYR A 68 -10.06 2.54 -3.18
C TYR A 68 -8.94 2.63 -2.14
N ASN A 69 -8.43 1.49 -1.70
CA ASN A 69 -7.16 1.42 -0.99
C ASN A 69 -6.07 0.97 -1.97
N VAL A 70 -5.08 1.83 -2.21
CA VAL A 70 -3.93 1.48 -3.05
C VAL A 70 -2.70 1.37 -2.16
N GLU A 71 -2.06 0.21 -2.20
CA GLU A 71 -0.86 -0.13 -1.42
C GLU A 71 0.29 -0.45 -2.36
N VAL A 72 1.50 -0.01 -2.01
CA VAL A 72 2.71 -0.36 -2.78
C VAL A 72 3.63 -1.27 -1.99
N GLN A 73 4.09 -2.36 -2.60
CA GLN A 73 4.84 -3.40 -1.88
C GLN A 73 6.07 -3.89 -2.66
N LYS A 74 7.26 -3.64 -2.10
CA LYS A 74 8.53 -4.14 -2.64
C LYS A 74 8.72 -5.65 -2.46
N LYS A 75 8.12 -6.23 -1.42
CA LYS A 75 8.27 -7.64 -1.05
C LYS A 75 6.90 -8.34 -1.02
N PRO A 76 6.80 -9.61 -1.49
CA PRO A 76 5.54 -10.35 -1.50
C PRO A 76 4.86 -10.46 -0.12
N LYS A 77 5.65 -10.55 0.96
CA LYS A 77 5.15 -10.64 2.35
C LYS A 77 4.21 -9.49 2.71
N GLY A 78 4.47 -8.28 2.22
CA GLY A 78 3.63 -7.12 2.48
C GLY A 78 2.31 -7.12 1.70
N ALA A 79 2.25 -7.85 0.60
CA ALA A 79 1.08 -7.96 -0.28
C ALA A 79 0.26 -9.25 -0.03
N HIS A 80 0.42 -9.87 1.14
CA HIS A 80 -0.21 -11.15 1.45
C HIS A 80 -1.74 -11.10 1.30
N ILE A 81 -2.34 -12.11 0.65
CA ILE A 81 -3.78 -12.15 0.32
C ILE A 81 -4.71 -11.96 1.51
N ARG A 82 -4.34 -12.46 2.70
CA ARG A 82 -5.11 -12.24 3.94
C ARG A 82 -5.07 -10.79 4.42
N ARG A 83 -4.00 -10.04 4.14
CA ARG A 83 -3.93 -8.60 4.41
C ARG A 83 -4.92 -7.84 3.53
N ALA A 84 -5.05 -8.22 2.26
CA ALA A 84 -6.05 -7.63 1.37
C ALA A 84 -7.47 -7.75 1.96
N ARG A 85 -7.85 -8.96 2.40
CA ARG A 85 -9.13 -9.21 3.08
C ARG A 85 -9.28 -8.41 4.37
N PHE A 86 -8.24 -8.38 5.22
CA PHE A 86 -8.27 -7.65 6.48
C PHE A 86 -8.46 -6.14 6.27
N ASN A 87 -7.66 -5.54 5.38
CA ASN A 87 -7.79 -4.13 5.02
C ASN A 87 -9.17 -3.80 4.44
N SER A 88 -9.71 -4.65 3.57
CA SER A 88 -11.07 -4.49 3.01
C SER A 88 -12.10 -4.43 4.14
N SER A 89 -12.07 -5.38 5.09
CA SER A 89 -13.02 -5.39 6.22
C SER A 89 -12.92 -4.13 7.10
N MET A 90 -11.71 -3.59 7.26
CA MET A 90 -11.48 -2.36 8.01
C MET A 90 -12.01 -1.13 7.27
N MET A 91 -12.02 -1.13 5.94
CA MET A 91 -12.71 -0.10 5.16
C MET A 91 -14.23 -0.25 5.25
N ASP A 92 -14.76 -1.45 4.97
CA ASP A 92 -16.20 -1.70 4.86
C ASP A 92 -16.92 -1.36 6.19
N SER A 93 -16.32 -1.73 7.33
CA SER A 93 -16.82 -1.40 8.69
C SER A 93 -17.01 0.09 8.97
N ARG A 94 -16.49 0.98 8.12
CA ARG A 94 -16.62 2.44 8.23
C ARG A 94 -17.57 3.06 7.21
N MET A 95 -18.03 2.28 6.24
CA MET A 95 -18.89 2.78 5.17
C MET A 95 -20.37 2.79 5.57
N LEU A 96 -20.75 1.92 6.51
CA LEU A 96 -22.11 1.87 7.06
C LEU A 96 -22.15 2.36 8.50
N LYS A 97 -23.22 3.11 8.81
CA LYS A 97 -23.59 3.51 10.17
C LYS A 97 -24.69 2.60 10.71
N ALA A 98 -24.84 2.63 12.04
CA ALA A 98 -25.91 1.89 12.70
C ALA A 98 -27.28 2.28 12.13
N GLY A 99 -28.05 1.27 11.71
CA GLY A 99 -29.38 1.43 11.14
C GLY A 99 -29.45 1.62 9.63
N GLN A 100 -28.31 1.68 8.91
CA GLN A 100 -28.30 1.64 7.44
C GLN A 100 -28.47 0.21 6.92
N ASP A 101 -29.08 0.08 5.74
CA ASP A 101 -29.24 -1.19 5.06
C ASP A 101 -27.92 -1.66 4.45
N PHE A 102 -27.67 -2.96 4.43
CA PHE A 102 -26.46 -3.51 3.82
C PHE A 102 -26.37 -3.24 2.31
N SER A 103 -27.49 -3.03 1.63
CA SER A 103 -27.51 -2.63 0.22
C SER A 103 -26.99 -1.21 -0.02
N GLU A 104 -26.79 -0.41 1.03
CA GLU A 104 -26.15 0.91 0.94
C GLU A 104 -24.62 0.81 0.99
N LEU A 105 -24.05 -0.36 1.28
CA LEU A 105 -22.59 -0.56 1.29
C LEU A 105 -22.03 -0.30 -0.11
N GLN A 106 -21.06 0.60 -0.20
CA GLN A 106 -20.44 0.99 -1.46
C GLN A 106 -19.34 0.00 -1.85
N ASP A 107 -19.06 -0.12 -3.16
CA ASP A 107 -17.97 -0.96 -3.62
C ASP A 107 -16.63 -0.53 -3.01
N SER A 108 -15.81 -1.52 -2.68
CA SER A 108 -14.46 -1.33 -2.17
C SER A 108 -13.43 -2.08 -3.01
N TYR A 109 -12.35 -1.37 -3.36
CA TYR A 109 -11.25 -1.89 -4.17
C TYR A 109 -9.97 -1.89 -3.34
N MET A 110 -9.40 -3.06 -3.15
CA MET A 110 -8.12 -3.27 -2.49
C MET A 110 -7.05 -3.54 -3.55
N VAL A 111 -6.28 -2.51 -3.90
CA VAL A 111 -5.25 -2.55 -4.95
C VAL A 111 -3.87 -2.70 -4.33
N PHE A 112 -3.13 -3.74 -4.71
CA PHE A 112 -1.72 -3.90 -4.41
C PHE A 112 -0.88 -3.72 -5.66
N ILE A 113 -0.02 -2.71 -5.69
CA ILE A 113 1.01 -2.55 -6.71
C ILE A 113 2.29 -3.17 -6.18
N THR A 114 2.67 -4.31 -6.74
CA THR A 114 3.81 -5.10 -6.24
C THR A 114 5.01 -4.90 -7.15
N GLN A 115 6.22 -4.75 -6.61
CA GLN A 115 7.42 -4.52 -7.43
C GLN A 115 7.76 -5.68 -8.37
N THR A 116 7.31 -6.89 -8.04
CA THR A 116 7.54 -8.10 -8.83
C THR A 116 6.23 -8.82 -9.10
N ASP A 117 6.21 -9.72 -10.08
CA ASP A 117 5.08 -10.63 -10.27
C ASP A 117 5.00 -11.66 -9.12
N ILE A 118 4.17 -11.40 -8.11
CA ILE A 118 4.08 -12.28 -6.93
C ILE A 118 3.32 -13.59 -7.18
N PHE A 119 2.60 -13.69 -8.30
CA PHE A 119 1.85 -14.90 -8.68
C PHE A 119 2.50 -15.64 -9.85
N GLY A 120 3.32 -14.97 -10.66
CA GLY A 120 4.17 -15.59 -11.66
C GLY A 120 3.47 -16.00 -12.96
N HIS A 121 2.30 -15.43 -13.25
CA HIS A 121 1.58 -15.70 -14.51
C HIS A 121 1.94 -14.73 -15.64
N GLY A 122 2.77 -13.72 -15.39
CA GLY A 122 3.27 -12.79 -16.40
C GLY A 122 2.26 -11.78 -16.93
N ILE A 123 1.04 -11.73 -16.39
CA ILE A 123 0.01 -10.77 -16.80
C ILE A 123 0.10 -9.46 -15.99
N PRO A 124 -0.37 -8.33 -16.52
CA PRO A 124 -0.23 -7.03 -15.87
C PRO A 124 -1.06 -6.87 -14.59
N ILE A 125 -2.29 -7.40 -14.60
CA ILE A 125 -3.29 -7.19 -13.55
C ILE A 125 -3.96 -8.51 -13.24
N TYR A 126 -4.10 -8.80 -11.95
CA TYR A 126 -4.89 -9.89 -11.40
C TYR A 126 -6.06 -9.31 -10.63
N THR A 127 -7.28 -9.50 -11.14
CA THR A 127 -8.51 -9.09 -10.44
C THR A 127 -9.16 -10.32 -9.82
N ILE A 128 -9.42 -10.26 -8.52
CA ILE A 128 -10.05 -11.32 -7.74
C ILE A 128 -11.42 -10.82 -7.31
N ASN A 129 -12.45 -11.48 -7.83
CA ASN A 129 -13.85 -11.31 -7.48
C ASN A 129 -14.41 -12.64 -6.98
N ARG A 130 -15.50 -12.60 -6.21
CA ARG A 130 -16.21 -13.81 -5.77
C ARG A 130 -17.15 -14.30 -6.86
N HIS A 131 -17.26 -15.62 -6.96
CA HIS A 131 -18.19 -16.32 -7.83
C HIS A 131 -18.85 -17.45 -7.06
N PHE A 132 -19.97 -17.95 -7.56
CA PHE A 132 -20.56 -19.18 -7.06
C PHE A 132 -19.69 -20.38 -7.47
N GLU A 133 -19.33 -21.24 -6.52
CA GLU A 133 -18.46 -22.40 -6.80
C GLU A 133 -19.12 -23.42 -7.73
N GLU A 134 -20.45 -23.54 -7.67
CA GLU A 134 -21.21 -24.55 -8.39
C GLU A 134 -21.53 -24.17 -9.85
N ILE A 135 -21.67 -22.88 -10.14
CA ILE A 135 -22.16 -22.37 -11.44
C ILE A 135 -21.24 -21.33 -12.10
N ASP A 136 -20.16 -20.93 -11.42
CA ASP A 136 -19.18 -19.96 -11.92
C ASP A 136 -19.76 -18.59 -12.34
N GLU A 137 -20.93 -18.25 -11.79
CA GLU A 137 -21.55 -16.93 -11.97
C GLU A 137 -20.95 -15.93 -10.98
N ALA A 138 -20.86 -14.66 -11.39
CA ALA A 138 -20.37 -13.60 -10.51
C ALA A 138 -21.31 -13.41 -9.32
N PHE A 139 -20.74 -13.37 -8.10
CA PHE A 139 -21.50 -13.09 -6.88
C PHE A 139 -21.78 -11.59 -6.70
N ASP A 140 -20.87 -10.75 -7.19
CA ASP A 140 -20.98 -9.28 -7.24
C ASP A 140 -21.35 -8.60 -5.92
N ASP A 141 -20.57 -8.86 -4.86
CA ASP A 141 -20.77 -8.26 -3.53
C ASP A 141 -20.12 -6.87 -3.34
N GLY A 142 -19.67 -6.24 -4.43
CA GLY A 142 -18.99 -4.94 -4.42
C GLY A 142 -17.57 -4.97 -3.82
N SER A 143 -17.04 -6.13 -3.41
CA SER A 143 -15.69 -6.25 -2.83
C SER A 143 -14.71 -6.81 -3.86
N HIS A 144 -13.72 -5.99 -4.22
CA HIS A 144 -12.76 -6.30 -5.27
C HIS A 144 -11.32 -6.25 -4.74
N ILE A 145 -10.51 -7.26 -5.09
CA ILE A 145 -9.07 -7.25 -4.83
C ILE A 145 -8.33 -7.24 -6.15
N VAL A 146 -7.36 -6.33 -6.28
CA VAL A 146 -6.57 -6.17 -7.50
C VAL A 146 -5.10 -6.22 -7.17
N TYR A 147 -4.34 -7.03 -7.89
CA TYR A 147 -2.88 -7.03 -7.82
C TYR A 147 -2.31 -6.59 -9.15
N VAL A 148 -1.37 -5.66 -9.09
CA VAL A 148 -0.65 -5.15 -10.25
C VAL A 148 0.78 -5.67 -10.23
N ASN A 149 1.17 -6.25 -11.36
CA ASN A 149 2.48 -6.84 -11.58
C ASN A 149 3.50 -5.76 -11.97
N GLY A 150 4.39 -5.40 -11.04
CA GLY A 150 5.45 -4.40 -11.26
C GLY A 150 6.62 -4.86 -12.12
N ASN A 151 6.66 -6.14 -12.52
CA ASN A 151 7.61 -6.62 -13.54
C ASN A 151 7.02 -6.57 -14.96
N TYR A 152 5.76 -6.18 -15.12
CA TYR A 152 5.14 -6.09 -16.44
C TYR A 152 5.79 -4.99 -17.28
N ASN A 153 6.15 -5.33 -18.52
CA ASN A 153 6.92 -4.46 -19.42
C ASN A 153 6.32 -4.39 -20.84
N GLY A 154 5.00 -4.58 -20.98
CA GLY A 154 4.31 -4.44 -22.26
C GLY A 154 4.32 -3.01 -22.79
N ASP A 155 4.19 -2.84 -24.11
CA ASP A 155 4.03 -1.52 -24.74
C ASP A 155 2.55 -1.11 -24.77
N ASP A 156 1.95 -1.00 -23.59
CA ASP A 156 0.59 -0.52 -23.39
C ASP A 156 0.53 0.48 -22.23
N THR A 157 -0.67 0.96 -21.90
CA THR A 157 -0.87 1.94 -20.81
C THR A 157 -0.44 1.41 -19.45
N VAL A 158 -0.66 0.12 -19.18
CA VAL A 158 -0.25 -0.49 -17.90
C VAL A 158 1.25 -0.64 -17.84
N GLY A 159 1.90 -1.07 -18.93
CA GLY A 159 3.35 -1.19 -18.98
C GLY A 159 4.07 0.15 -18.83
N ARG A 160 3.52 1.23 -19.41
CA ARG A 160 4.02 2.60 -19.18
C ARG A 160 3.82 3.04 -17.73
N LEU A 161 2.70 2.68 -17.11
CA LEU A 161 2.43 3.00 -15.71
C LEU A 161 3.44 2.30 -14.80
N ILE A 162 3.71 1.02 -15.04
CA ILE A 162 4.69 0.24 -14.28
C ILE A 162 6.12 0.73 -14.50
N HIS A 163 6.47 1.11 -15.73
CA HIS A 163 7.71 1.79 -16.03
C HIS A 163 7.89 3.04 -15.16
N ASP A 164 6.87 3.91 -15.12
CA ASP A 164 6.89 5.15 -14.35
C ASP A 164 7.03 4.91 -12.84
N PHE A 165 6.42 3.83 -12.32
CA PHE A 165 6.61 3.44 -10.91
C PHE A 165 8.07 3.05 -10.59
N GLY A 166 8.80 2.54 -11.58
CA GLY A 166 10.22 2.22 -11.51
C GLY A 166 11.15 3.42 -11.71
N CYS A 167 10.69 4.51 -12.35
CA CYS A 167 11.50 5.69 -12.65
C CYS A 167 12.04 6.39 -11.40
N LYS A 168 13.29 6.83 -11.49
CA LYS A 168 13.94 7.65 -10.44
C LYS A 168 13.82 9.14 -10.72
N GLU A 169 13.78 9.55 -11.98
CA GLU A 169 13.71 10.95 -12.38
C GLU A 169 12.39 11.22 -13.10
N ALA A 170 11.78 12.38 -12.87
CA ALA A 170 10.50 12.73 -13.47
C ALA A 170 10.55 12.85 -15.00
N LYS A 171 11.71 13.27 -15.54
CA LYS A 171 11.93 13.42 -16.98
C LYS A 171 11.87 12.09 -17.76
N ASP A 172 12.04 10.97 -17.07
CA ASP A 172 12.03 9.64 -17.68
C ASP A 172 10.61 9.04 -17.69
N MET A 173 9.62 9.72 -17.09
CA MET A 173 8.25 9.20 -16.94
C MET A 173 7.36 9.53 -18.15
N TYR A 174 6.46 8.62 -18.48
CA TYR A 174 5.47 8.78 -19.56
C TYR A 174 4.28 9.64 -19.15
N TYR A 175 3.83 9.54 -17.90
CA TYR A 175 2.61 10.19 -17.42
C TYR A 175 2.92 11.50 -16.68
N PRO A 176 2.53 12.67 -17.25
CA PRO A 176 2.82 13.97 -16.66
C PRO A 176 2.25 14.16 -15.25
N GLU A 177 1.09 13.59 -14.96
CA GLU A 177 0.39 13.66 -13.67
C GLU A 177 1.25 13.06 -12.56
N LEU A 178 1.92 11.94 -12.85
CA LEU A 178 2.87 11.29 -11.93
C LEU A 178 4.21 12.02 -11.91
N ALA A 179 4.73 12.39 -13.08
CA ALA A 179 6.00 13.09 -13.24
C ALA A 179 6.03 14.41 -12.45
N LYS A 180 4.95 15.18 -12.49
CA LYS A 180 4.81 16.45 -11.75
C LYS A 180 4.97 16.24 -10.23
N GLY A 181 4.31 15.23 -9.67
CA GLY A 181 4.43 14.91 -8.24
C GLY A 181 5.84 14.44 -7.88
N VAL A 182 6.42 13.54 -8.68
CA VAL A 182 7.80 13.05 -8.45
C VAL A 182 8.81 14.20 -8.51
N LYS A 183 8.68 15.10 -9.50
CA LYS A 183 9.52 16.28 -9.65
C LYS A 183 9.40 17.20 -8.43
N HIS A 184 8.18 17.47 -7.99
CA HIS A 184 7.92 18.36 -6.86
C HIS A 184 8.66 17.94 -5.59
N PHE A 185 8.59 16.65 -5.24
CA PHE A 185 9.20 16.12 -4.01
C PHE A 185 10.69 15.81 -4.11
N LYS A 186 11.24 15.65 -5.33
CA LYS A 186 12.68 15.37 -5.51
C LYS A 186 13.52 16.60 -5.83
N GLU A 187 12.95 17.56 -6.55
CA GLU A 187 13.71 18.67 -7.16
C GLU A 187 13.23 20.04 -6.68
N GLU A 188 11.96 20.18 -6.30
CA GLU A 188 11.33 21.48 -6.03
C GLU A 188 10.95 21.65 -4.55
N GLY A 189 9.92 22.46 -4.26
CA GLY A 189 9.51 22.87 -2.91
C GLY A 189 9.09 21.74 -1.97
N GLY A 190 8.90 20.51 -2.45
CA GLY A 190 8.61 19.33 -1.62
C GLY A 190 9.86 18.65 -1.05
N ARG A 191 11.07 19.08 -1.44
CA ARG A 191 12.33 18.40 -1.10
C ARG A 191 12.64 18.35 0.39
N GLU A 192 12.26 19.36 1.16
CA GLU A 192 12.49 19.36 2.62
C GLU A 192 11.68 18.27 3.32
N ARG A 193 10.37 18.20 3.07
CA ARG A 193 9.51 17.09 3.51
C ARG A 193 10.05 15.73 3.04
N MET A 194 10.60 15.67 1.83
CA MET A 194 11.21 14.45 1.31
C MET A 194 12.48 14.06 2.07
N CYS A 195 13.36 15.02 2.38
CA CYS A 195 14.55 14.76 3.20
C CYS A 195 14.16 14.19 4.58
N GLU A 196 13.18 14.78 5.25
CA GLU A 196 12.68 14.26 6.53
C GLU A 196 12.11 12.84 6.40
N ALA A 197 11.38 12.56 5.32
CA ALA A 197 10.85 11.22 5.07
C ALA A 197 11.97 10.20 4.82
N VAL A 198 13.03 10.58 4.10
CA VAL A 198 14.23 9.73 3.89
C VAL A 198 14.95 9.45 5.21
N GLU A 199 15.08 10.43 6.10
CA GLU A 199 15.68 10.24 7.42
C GLU A 199 14.85 9.26 8.26
N LYS A 200 13.53 9.48 8.35
CA LYS A 200 12.61 8.56 9.05
C LYS A 200 12.61 7.14 8.44
N TYR A 201 12.76 7.02 7.13
CA TYR A 201 12.92 5.74 6.44
C TYR A 201 14.22 5.04 6.84
N ALA A 202 15.33 5.77 6.88
CA ALA A 202 16.63 5.24 7.30
C ALA A 202 16.58 4.72 8.76
N ASP A 203 15.98 5.49 9.66
CA ASP A 203 15.81 5.10 11.06
C ASP A 203 14.95 3.83 11.20
N ARG A 204 13.82 3.76 10.49
CA ARG A 204 12.97 2.56 10.44
C ARG A 204 13.73 1.34 9.93
N LYS A 205 14.52 1.48 8.87
CA LYS A 205 15.32 0.37 8.31
C LYS A 205 16.38 -0.13 9.28
N MET A 206 16.99 0.77 10.04
CA MET A 206 17.96 0.40 11.08
C MET A 206 17.28 -0.40 12.19
N LEU A 207 16.10 0.04 12.63
CA LEU A 207 15.29 -0.65 13.64
C LEU A 207 14.84 -2.04 13.16
N ASP A 208 14.30 -2.15 11.95
CA ASP A 208 13.87 -3.45 11.38
C ASP A 208 15.03 -4.46 11.33
N LYS A 209 16.23 -4.00 10.95
CA LYS A 209 17.44 -4.83 10.93
C LYS A 209 17.83 -5.31 12.33
N GLN A 210 17.69 -4.46 13.35
CA GLN A 210 17.92 -4.84 14.74
C GLN A 210 16.92 -5.90 15.20
N ILE A 211 15.62 -5.72 14.89
CA ILE A 211 14.57 -6.70 15.21
C ILE A 211 14.86 -8.05 14.55
N GLU A 212 15.25 -8.04 13.28
CA GLU A 212 15.60 -9.27 12.56
C GLU A 212 16.79 -10.00 13.19
N LEU A 213 17.84 -9.27 13.60
CA LEU A 213 18.97 -9.82 14.33
C LEU A 213 18.55 -10.41 15.70
N ILE A 214 17.70 -9.71 16.44
CA ILE A 214 17.18 -10.20 17.72
C ILE A 214 16.38 -11.50 17.52
N LYS A 215 15.48 -11.54 16.53
CA LYS A 215 14.69 -12.75 16.21
C LYS A 215 15.59 -13.92 15.81
N ASN A 216 16.63 -13.67 15.02
CA ASN A 216 17.61 -14.69 14.66
C ASN A 216 18.37 -15.24 15.88
N LEU A 217 18.79 -14.38 16.81
CA LEU A 217 19.44 -14.79 18.05
C LEU A 217 18.49 -15.59 18.96
N MET A 218 17.23 -15.16 19.08
CA MET A 218 16.21 -15.89 19.83
C MET A 218 16.02 -17.29 19.26
N ASP A 219 15.93 -17.43 17.93
CA ASP A 219 15.73 -18.72 17.28
C ASP A 219 16.96 -19.63 17.35
N SER A 220 18.15 -19.08 17.08
CA SER A 220 19.40 -19.85 16.98
C SER A 220 20.00 -20.21 18.34
N MET A 221 19.95 -19.28 19.30
CA MET A 221 20.55 -19.44 20.63
C MET A 221 19.53 -19.82 21.70
N LYS A 222 18.23 -19.88 21.36
CA LYS A 222 17.13 -20.07 22.32
C LYS A 222 17.11 -19.02 23.42
N TRP A 223 17.56 -17.81 23.09
CA TRP A 223 17.58 -16.67 24.00
C TRP A 223 16.21 -16.03 24.13
N SER A 224 15.93 -15.45 25.29
CA SER A 224 14.85 -14.48 25.43
C SER A 224 15.18 -13.20 24.66
N ALA A 225 14.16 -12.40 24.34
CA ALA A 225 14.34 -11.08 23.73
C ALA A 225 15.31 -10.20 24.56
N GLU A 226 15.20 -10.22 25.88
CA GLU A 226 16.09 -9.49 26.80
C GLU A 226 17.55 -9.96 26.73
N GLN A 227 17.77 -11.27 26.65
CA GLN A 227 19.11 -11.85 26.51
C GLN A 227 19.73 -11.43 25.18
N ALA A 228 18.98 -11.51 24.08
CA ALA A 228 19.43 -11.08 22.76
C ALA A 228 19.73 -9.57 22.71
N MET A 229 18.86 -8.72 23.24
CA MET A 229 19.08 -7.27 23.31
C MET A 229 20.29 -6.90 24.17
N THR A 230 20.51 -7.62 25.28
CA THR A 230 21.68 -7.41 26.16
C THR A 230 22.97 -7.83 25.47
N ALA A 231 22.98 -8.97 24.77
CA ALA A 231 24.13 -9.41 23.99
C ALA A 231 24.47 -8.42 22.86
N MET A 232 23.45 -7.82 22.24
CA MET A 232 23.60 -6.79 21.22
C MET A 232 23.96 -5.39 21.77
N LYS A 233 24.00 -5.22 23.11
CA LYS A 233 24.23 -3.92 23.78
C LYS A 233 23.25 -2.83 23.32
N VAL A 234 21.99 -3.20 23.12
CA VAL A 234 20.90 -2.27 22.79
C VAL A 234 20.73 -1.27 23.95
N SER A 235 20.62 0.01 23.62
CA SER A 235 20.44 1.09 24.60
C SER A 235 19.11 0.95 25.34
N ASP A 236 19.02 1.41 26.59
CA ASP A 236 17.77 1.30 27.36
C ASP A 236 16.62 2.08 26.73
N ALA A 237 16.91 3.17 26.01
CA ALA A 237 15.92 3.94 25.26
C ALA A 237 15.31 3.12 24.10
N ASP A 238 16.12 2.33 23.39
CA ASP A 238 15.67 1.56 22.23
C ASP A 238 14.95 0.26 22.63
N ARG A 239 15.23 -0.28 23.83
CA ARG A 239 14.63 -1.54 24.32
C ARG A 239 13.11 -1.48 24.38
N ALA A 240 12.52 -0.38 24.84
CA ALA A 240 11.07 -0.24 24.94
C ALA A 240 10.41 -0.29 23.55
N MET A 241 10.96 0.44 22.57
CA MET A 241 10.45 0.43 21.19
C MET A 241 10.62 -0.92 20.49
N LEU A 242 11.70 -1.64 20.78
CA LEU A 242 11.94 -2.97 20.20
C LEU A 242 11.01 -4.03 20.78
N LEU A 243 10.72 -3.98 22.09
CA LEU A 243 9.83 -4.92 22.77
C LEU A 243 8.39 -4.84 22.27
N GLU A 244 7.88 -3.65 21.95
CA GLU A 244 6.54 -3.49 21.36
C GLU A 244 6.40 -4.16 19.98
N LYS A 245 7.50 -4.41 19.28
CA LYS A 245 7.52 -4.92 17.90
C LYS A 245 7.99 -6.37 17.77
N LEU A 246 8.51 -6.98 18.83
CA LEU A 246 9.05 -8.35 18.83
C LEU A 246 7.95 -9.40 18.91
#